data_AF-A0A2M7T9S8-F1
#
_entry.id   AF-A0A2M7T9S8-F1
#
_cell.length_a   1.000
_cell.length_b   1.000
_cell.length_c   1.000
_cell.angle_alpha   90.00
_cell.angle_beta   90.00
_cell.angle_gamma   90.00
#
_symmetry.space_group_name_H-M   'P 1'
#
loop_
_entity.id
_entity.type
_entity.pdbx_description
1 polymer ?
#
loop_
_entity_poly.entity_id
_entity_poly.type
_entity_poly.pdbx_seq_one_letter_code
_entity_poly.pdbx_strand_id
1 'polypeptide(L)'
;MLLLGVSMATWAIVLVTLLFAVLWVQVLILHYRGAFHLVWMWEPVVYLPVLVVMGIIAIFVHGVFLEVYGVALMLSLLMGLSGLVFHIQGIVHEVGGWNLDNIMVGPPPIFPLSLSLISTIGIIAALFGR
;
A
#
# COMPACT_ATOMS: atom_id res chain seq x y z
N MET A 1 23.07 -8.33 7.76
CA MET A 1 23.27 -7.74 9.11
C MET A 1 22.12 -8.21 10.01
N LEU A 2 22.41 -8.60 11.24
CA LEU A 2 21.41 -9.07 12.21
C LEU A 2 21.09 -7.95 13.22
N LEU A 3 19.82 -7.84 13.61
CA LEU A 3 19.34 -7.03 14.73
C LEU A 3 18.55 -7.94 15.67
N LEU A 4 18.97 -8.03 16.93
CA LEU A 4 18.35 -8.92 17.92
C LEU A 4 18.31 -10.40 17.46
N GLY A 5 19.31 -10.84 16.70
CA GLY A 5 19.38 -12.21 16.16
C GLY A 5 18.50 -12.47 14.93
N VAL A 6 17.77 -11.47 14.44
CA VAL A 6 16.90 -11.55 13.25
C VAL A 6 17.47 -10.70 12.13
N SER A 7 17.29 -11.12 10.87
CA SER A 7 17.81 -10.36 9.72
C SER A 7 17.15 -8.99 9.60
N MET A 8 17.90 -7.98 9.14
CA MET A 8 17.33 -6.65 8.85
C MET A 8 16.21 -6.69 7.81
N ALA A 9 16.29 -7.63 6.85
CA ALA A 9 15.24 -7.81 5.86
C ALA A 9 13.94 -8.32 6.49
N THR A 10 14.02 -9.25 7.45
CA THR A 10 12.87 -9.71 8.22
C THR A 10 12.24 -8.56 9.00
N TRP A 11 13.04 -7.72 9.66
CA TRP A 11 12.52 -6.52 10.34
C TRP A 11 11.85 -5.54 9.39
N ALA A 12 12.39 -5.36 8.18
CA ALA A 12 11.76 -4.54 7.15
C ALA A 12 10.40 -5.12 6.72
N ILE A 13 10.30 -6.45 6.56
CA ILE A 13 9.02 -7.11 6.24
C ILE A 13 8.01 -6.96 7.38
N VAL A 14 8.44 -7.09 8.64
CA VAL A 14 7.59 -6.82 9.82
C VAL A 14 7.05 -5.38 9.76
N LEU A 15 7.93 -4.39 9.55
CA LEU A 15 7.52 -3.00 9.47
C LEU A 15 6.56 -2.75 8.29
N VAL A 16 6.86 -3.27 7.11
CA VAL A 16 5.98 -3.18 5.92
C VAL A 16 4.60 -3.77 6.19
N THR A 17 4.55 -4.94 6.83
CA THR A 17 3.29 -5.61 7.19
C THR A 17 2.47 -4.79 8.17
N LEU A 18 3.11 -4.21 9.19
CA LEU A 18 2.44 -3.31 10.14
C LEU A 18 1.95 -2.03 9.47
N LEU A 19 2.76 -1.43 8.59
CA LEU A 19 2.38 -0.23 7.84
C LEU A 19 1.19 -0.49 6.93
N PHE A 20 1.11 -1.66 6.27
CA PHE A 20 -0.08 -2.03 5.50
C PHE A 20 -1.32 -2.20 6.37
N ALA A 21 -1.21 -2.78 7.56
CA ALA A 21 -2.35 -2.90 8.47
C ALA A 21 -2.86 -1.51 8.91
N VAL A 22 -1.96 -0.59 9.25
CA VAL A 22 -2.33 0.80 9.59
C VAL A 22 -2.92 1.53 8.39
N LEU A 23 -2.29 1.41 7.22
CA LEU A 23 -2.77 2.00 5.97
C LEU A 23 -4.17 1.49 5.63
N TRP A 24 -4.42 0.19 5.79
CA TRP A 24 -5.72 -0.42 5.52
C TRP A 24 -6.83 0.17 6.38
N VAL A 25 -6.60 0.35 7.69
CA VAL A 25 -7.60 0.98 8.57
C VAL A 25 -7.96 2.37 8.08
N GLN A 26 -6.96 3.18 7.69
CA GLN A 26 -7.21 4.52 7.14
C GLN A 26 -7.95 4.47 5.80
N VAL A 27 -7.50 3.62 4.88
CA VAL A 27 -8.11 3.42 3.56
C VAL A 27 -9.57 2.98 3.69
N LEU A 28 -9.87 2.04 4.57
CA LEU A 28 -11.23 1.55 4.84
C LEU A 28 -12.13 2.67 5.34
N ILE A 29 -11.69 3.41 6.36
CA ILE A 29 -12.48 4.52 6.93
C ILE A 29 -12.74 5.60 5.87
N LEU A 30 -11.71 5.95 5.10
CA LEU A 30 -11.82 7.00 4.08
C LEU A 30 -12.70 6.56 2.91
N HIS A 31 -12.63 5.32 2.45
CA HIS A 31 -13.51 4.80 1.40
C HIS A 31 -14.95 4.63 1.86
N TYR A 32 -15.16 4.27 3.13
CA TYR A 32 -16.50 4.23 3.71
C TYR A 32 -17.14 5.63 3.82
N ARG A 33 -16.34 6.67 4.13
CA ARG A 33 -16.81 8.05 4.27
C ARG A 33 -16.84 8.84 2.96
N GLY A 34 -15.98 8.48 2.01
CA GLY A 34 -15.77 9.20 0.76
C GLY A 34 -16.74 8.77 -0.33
N ALA A 35 -17.09 9.71 -1.21
CA ALA A 35 -17.93 9.45 -2.38
C ALA A 35 -17.06 9.11 -3.60
N PHE A 36 -16.42 7.93 -3.59
CA PHE A 36 -15.59 7.49 -4.71
C PHE A 36 -16.45 6.96 -5.87
N HIS A 37 -16.27 7.51 -7.07
CA HIS A 37 -17.06 7.15 -8.26
C HIS A 37 -16.46 6.00 -9.08
N LEU A 38 -15.15 5.80 -9.01
CA LEU A 38 -14.47 4.72 -9.75
C LEU A 38 -14.34 3.49 -8.87
N VAL A 39 -14.94 2.38 -9.31
CA VAL A 39 -14.86 1.08 -8.60
C VAL A 39 -13.42 0.61 -8.41
N TRP A 40 -12.52 0.95 -9.34
CA TRP A 40 -11.10 0.61 -9.27
C TRP A 40 -10.37 1.24 -8.07
N MET A 41 -10.89 2.34 -7.49
CA MET A 41 -10.30 2.93 -6.28
C MET A 41 -10.54 2.06 -5.04
N TRP A 42 -11.47 1.10 -5.09
CA TRP A 42 -11.76 0.20 -3.97
C TRP A 42 -10.83 -1.02 -3.89
N GLU A 43 -9.97 -1.26 -4.89
CA GLU A 43 -9.01 -2.37 -4.88
C GLU A 43 -8.19 -2.45 -3.58
N PRO A 44 -7.62 -1.33 -3.05
CA PRO A 44 -6.79 -1.39 -1.84
C PRO A 44 -7.57 -1.80 -0.58
N VAL A 45 -8.90 -1.62 -0.54
CA VAL A 45 -9.75 -2.05 0.59
C VAL A 45 -9.72 -3.57 0.74
N VAL A 46 -9.66 -4.29 -0.38
CA VAL A 46 -9.62 -5.76 -0.42
C VAL A 46 -8.18 -6.29 -0.45
N TYR A 47 -7.28 -5.62 -1.17
CA TYR A 47 -5.94 -6.13 -1.42
C TYR A 47 -4.98 -5.94 -0.23
N LEU A 48 -5.11 -4.85 0.54
CA LEU A 48 -4.24 -4.62 1.70
C LEU A 48 -4.33 -5.72 2.79
N PRO A 49 -5.51 -6.23 3.18
CA PRO A 49 -5.61 -7.37 4.09
C PRO A 49 -4.91 -8.61 3.58
N VAL A 50 -4.98 -8.86 2.26
CA VAL A 50 -4.27 -9.98 1.63
C VAL A 50 -2.76 -9.80 1.79
N LEU A 51 -2.23 -8.60 1.52
CA LEU A 51 -0.81 -8.29 1.72
C LEU A 51 -0.37 -8.43 3.18
N VAL A 52 -1.22 -8.04 4.15
CA VAL A 52 -0.93 -8.24 5.57
C VAL A 52 -0.80 -9.72 5.90
N VAL A 53 -1.75 -10.56 5.45
CA VAL A 53 -1.69 -12.01 5.67
C VAL A 53 -0.46 -12.63 5.01
N MET A 54 -0.17 -12.25 3.76
CA MET A 54 1.02 -12.73 3.05
C MET A 54 2.32 -12.30 3.73
N GLY A 55 2.37 -11.06 4.23
CA GLY A 55 3.51 -10.54 5.00
C GLY A 55 3.74 -11.32 6.29
N ILE A 56 2.68 -11.64 7.03
CA ILE A 56 2.75 -12.51 8.22
C ILE A 56 3.33 -13.88 7.86
N ILE A 57 2.84 -14.51 6.79
CA ILE A 57 3.35 -15.82 6.34
C ILE A 57 4.83 -15.72 5.93
N ALA A 58 5.20 -14.68 5.18
CA ALA A 58 6.56 -14.47 4.71
C ALA A 58 7.58 -14.25 5.84
N ILE A 59 7.15 -13.71 6.99
CA ILE A 59 8.00 -13.55 8.19
C ILE A 59 8.45 -14.90 8.76
N PHE A 60 7.64 -15.97 8.65
CA PHE A 60 7.92 -17.26 9.29
C PHE A 60 8.38 -18.36 8.32
N VAL A 61 7.85 -18.39 7.09
CA VAL A 61 8.03 -19.55 6.20
C VAL A 61 9.23 -19.39 5.26
N HIS A 62 9.64 -18.17 4.94
CA HIS A 62 10.76 -17.85 4.04
C HIS A 62 10.71 -18.57 2.67
N GLY A 63 11.80 -18.51 1.89
CA GLY A 63 11.92 -19.19 0.59
C GLY A 63 10.88 -18.73 -0.45
N VAL A 64 10.18 -19.68 -1.07
CA VAL A 64 9.18 -19.40 -2.12
C VAL A 64 8.07 -18.45 -1.68
N PHE A 65 7.73 -18.43 -0.38
CA PHE A 65 6.71 -17.50 0.13
C PHE A 65 7.19 -16.06 0.09
N LEU A 66 8.49 -15.81 0.24
CA LEU A 66 9.06 -14.48 0.10
C LEU A 66 9.04 -14.00 -1.35
N GLU A 67 9.25 -14.92 -2.31
CA GLU A 67 9.14 -14.62 -3.75
C GLU A 67 7.71 -14.29 -4.15
N VAL A 68 6.75 -15.12 -3.72
CA VAL A 68 5.32 -14.90 -3.96
C VAL A 68 4.86 -13.58 -3.32
N TYR A 69 5.33 -13.27 -2.11
CA TYR A 69 5.07 -11.97 -1.48
C TYR A 69 5.68 -10.82 -2.27
N GLY A 70 6.92 -10.96 -2.75
CA GLY A 70 7.56 -9.97 -3.63
C GLY A 70 6.75 -9.65 -4.88
N VAL A 71 6.18 -10.65 -5.55
CA VAL A 71 5.29 -10.46 -6.71
C VAL A 71 4.00 -9.74 -6.31
N ALA A 72 3.40 -10.11 -5.17
CA ALA A 72 2.19 -9.43 -4.67
C ALA A 72 2.45 -7.95 -4.36
N LEU A 73 3.63 -7.62 -3.84
CA LEU A 73 4.07 -6.24 -3.60
C LEU A 73 4.29 -5.47 -4.91
N MET A 74 4.78 -6.10 -5.97
CA MET A 74 4.88 -5.45 -7.28
C MET A 74 3.49 -5.06 -7.82
N LEU A 75 2.49 -5.94 -7.67
CA LEU A 75 1.12 -5.59 -8.01
C LEU A 75 0.59 -4.43 -7.15
N SER A 76 0.84 -4.45 -5.85
CA SER A 76 0.50 -3.37 -4.92
C SER A 76 1.12 -2.02 -5.32
N LEU A 77 2.38 -2.02 -5.74
CA LEU A 77 3.07 -0.84 -6.25
C LEU A 77 2.34 -0.27 -7.47
N LEU A 78 1.95 -1.11 -8.43
CA LEU A 78 1.23 -0.67 -9.62
C LEU A 78 -0.17 -0.13 -9.27
N MET A 79 -0.87 -0.78 -8.33
CA MET A 79 -2.17 -0.30 -7.80
C MET A 79 -2.05 1.05 -7.10
N GLY A 80 -0.98 1.29 -6.33
CA GLY A 80 -0.73 2.59 -5.71
C GLY A 80 -0.44 3.68 -6.75
N LEU A 81 0.31 3.36 -7.81
CA LEU A 81 0.58 4.31 -8.89
C LEU A 81 -0.68 4.63 -9.72
N SER A 82 -1.50 3.63 -10.06
CA SER A 82 -2.77 3.87 -10.76
C SER A 82 -3.76 4.63 -9.87
N GLY A 83 -3.87 4.26 -8.59
CA GLY A 83 -4.66 4.97 -7.58
C GLY A 83 -4.25 6.43 -7.44
N LEU A 84 -2.96 6.74 -7.48
CA LEU A 84 -2.46 8.12 -7.44
C LEU A 84 -3.02 8.95 -8.60
N VAL A 85 -3.01 8.38 -9.81
CA VAL A 85 -3.58 9.03 -11.00
C VAL A 85 -5.08 9.24 -10.83
N PHE A 86 -5.83 8.24 -10.37
CA PHE A 86 -7.26 8.35 -10.15
C PHE A 86 -7.61 9.40 -9.08
N HIS A 87 -6.83 9.49 -8.01
CA HIS A 87 -7.04 10.49 -6.96
C HIS A 87 -6.78 11.92 -7.46
N ILE A 88 -5.70 12.13 -8.23
CA ILE A 88 -5.41 13.42 -8.86
C ILE A 88 -6.52 13.80 -9.84
N GLN A 89 -6.96 12.87 -10.68
CA GLN A 89 -8.07 13.09 -11.60
C GLN A 89 -9.35 13.43 -10.85
N GLY A 90 -9.65 12.73 -9.74
CA GLY A 90 -10.79 13.03 -8.88
C GLY A 90 -10.80 14.50 -8.44
N ILE A 91 -9.67 14.99 -7.92
CA ILE A 91 -9.51 16.40 -7.50
C ILE A 91 -9.73 17.37 -8.67
N VAL A 92 -9.18 17.08 -9.86
CA VAL A 92 -9.29 17.96 -11.02
C VAL A 92 -10.72 18.05 -11.56
N HIS A 93 -11.52 16.98 -11.40
CA HIS A 93 -12.92 16.96 -11.85
C HIS A 93 -13.89 17.64 -10.88
N GLU A 94 -13.45 17.99 -9.67
CA GLU A 94 -14.27 18.79 -8.74
C GLU A 94 -14.51 20.20 -9.28
N VAL A 95 -15.61 20.83 -8.83
CA VAL A 95 -15.94 22.20 -9.21
C VAL A 95 -14.81 23.15 -8.78
N GLY A 96 -14.32 23.96 -9.71
CA GLY A 96 -13.16 24.84 -9.47
C GLY A 96 -11.79 24.19 -9.68
N GLY A 97 -11.74 22.91 -10.06
CA GLY A 97 -10.52 22.22 -10.51
C GLY A 97 -9.44 22.11 -9.43
N TRP A 98 -8.17 22.31 -9.83
CA TRP A 98 -7.03 22.16 -8.93
C TRP A 98 -6.90 23.37 -7.98
N ASN A 99 -7.39 23.22 -6.76
CA ASN A 99 -7.26 24.21 -5.69
C ASN A 99 -7.13 23.52 -4.32
N LEU A 100 -6.78 24.28 -3.28
CA LEU A 100 -6.54 23.73 -1.94
C LEU A 100 -7.80 23.10 -1.34
N ASP A 101 -8.98 23.67 -1.55
CA ASP A 101 -10.22 23.12 -0.99
C ASP A 101 -10.49 21.72 -1.57
N ASN A 102 -10.36 21.56 -2.88
CA ASN A 102 -10.54 20.27 -3.55
C ASN A 102 -9.44 19.26 -3.19
N ILE A 103 -8.21 19.70 -2.90
CA ILE A 103 -7.14 18.81 -2.40
C ILE A 103 -7.45 18.32 -0.98
N MET A 104 -8.04 19.17 -0.13
CA MET A 104 -8.32 18.85 1.27
C MET A 104 -9.60 18.02 1.45
N VAL A 105 -10.59 18.19 0.57
CA VAL A 105 -11.89 17.51 0.66
C VAL A 105 -11.99 16.33 -0.31
N GLY A 106 -11.31 16.39 -1.45
CA GLY A 106 -11.35 15.37 -2.49
C GLY A 106 -10.55 14.10 -2.16
N PRO A 107 -10.43 13.17 -3.12
CA PRO A 107 -9.70 11.92 -2.95
C PRO A 107 -8.22 12.16 -2.57
N PRO A 108 -7.77 11.72 -1.38
CA PRO A 108 -6.46 12.11 -0.85
C PRO A 108 -5.30 11.37 -1.56
N PRO A 109 -4.45 12.03 -2.36
CA PRO A 109 -3.43 11.35 -3.18
C PRO A 109 -2.29 10.71 -2.37
N ILE A 110 -2.13 11.12 -1.11
CA ILE A 110 -1.05 10.65 -0.23
C ILE A 110 -1.16 9.16 0.13
N PHE A 111 -2.38 8.63 0.20
CA PHE A 111 -2.60 7.22 0.56
C PHE A 111 -2.19 6.23 -0.56
N PRO A 112 -2.61 6.41 -1.83
CA PRO A 112 -2.10 5.56 -2.91
C PRO A 112 -0.58 5.74 -3.13
N LEU A 113 -0.03 6.94 -2.92
CA LEU A 113 1.43 7.13 -2.93
C LEU A 113 2.11 6.32 -1.81
N SER A 114 1.55 6.34 -0.60
CA SER A 114 2.06 5.58 0.54
C SER A 114 2.02 4.08 0.27
N LEU A 115 0.96 3.58 -0.37
CA LEU A 115 0.87 2.18 -0.83
C LEU A 115 2.06 1.82 -1.72
N SER A 116 2.38 2.64 -2.72
CA SER A 116 3.53 2.43 -3.62
C SER A 116 4.87 2.45 -2.88
N LEU A 117 5.08 3.41 -1.98
CA LEU A 117 6.33 3.54 -1.23
C LEU A 117 6.56 2.37 -0.27
N ILE A 118 5.55 1.98 0.49
CA ILE A 118 5.62 0.83 1.41
C ILE A 118 5.86 -0.45 0.60
N SER A 119 5.18 -0.62 -0.54
CA SER A 119 5.39 -1.77 -1.43
C SER A 119 6.81 -1.83 -1.98
N THR A 120 7.38 -0.68 -2.36
CA THR A 120 8.77 -0.58 -2.83
C THR A 120 9.76 -1.01 -1.75
N ILE A 121 9.57 -0.57 -0.51
CA ILE A 121 10.39 -1.00 0.64
C ILE A 121 10.26 -2.51 0.85
N GLY A 122 9.05 -3.06 0.76
CA GLY A 122 8.82 -4.50 0.85
C GLY A 122 9.50 -5.31 -0.26
N ILE A 123 9.47 -4.82 -1.51
CA ILE A 123 10.14 -5.48 -2.65
C ILE A 123 11.64 -5.51 -2.39
N ILE A 124 12.24 -4.38 -1.99
CA ILE A 124 13.65 -4.30 -1.62
C ILE A 124 13.95 -5.33 -0.50
N ALA A 125 13.14 -5.36 0.56
CA ALA A 125 13.32 -6.33 1.65
C ALA A 125 13.23 -7.79 1.17
N ALA A 126 12.32 -8.12 0.25
CA ALA A 126 12.18 -9.46 -0.31
C ALA A 126 13.35 -9.85 -1.25
N LEU A 127 13.94 -8.88 -1.95
CA LEU A 127 15.13 -9.11 -2.79
C LEU A 127 16.40 -9.34 -1.97
N PHE A 128 16.57 -8.61 -0.86
CA PHE A 128 17.75 -8.66 0.00
C PHE A 128 17.60 -9.58 1.23
N GLY A 129 16.41 -10.10 1.49
CA GLY A 129 16.11 -11.05 2.57
C GLY A 129 16.35 -12.51 2.21
N ARG A 130 17.12 -12.73 1.14
CA ARG A 130 17.54 -14.04 0.64
C ARG A 130 18.87 -14.44 1.28
#